data_AF-A0A972RNT1-F1
#
_entry.id   AF-A0A972RNT1-F1
#
_cell.length_a   1.000
_cell.length_b   1.000
_cell.length_c   1.000
_cell.angle_alpha   90.00
_cell.angle_beta   90.00
_cell.angle_gamma   90.00
#
_symmetry.space_group_name_H-M   'P 1'
#
loop_
_entity.id
_entity.type
_entity.pdbx_description
1 polymer ?
#
loop_
_entity_poly.entity_id
_entity_poly.type
_entity_poly.pdbx_seq_one_letter_code
_entity_poly.pdbx_strand_id
1 'polypeptide(L)'
;MASRDNQTMQIFVIVLALFSLLLGVGLFMVNNWRKTAVARAQAATTEADNSRDSLRGLQKDANSYKQWIGYAEADTYQTLQKNFDEDMARWGSTFEENNRSFRTILENIFEENRKLAQSESDAKALLKTKMQQLLATESQKNEQIAKFEDDTKKALADKESLRNEFAKSRAEVNQAKDNLAAQLAEQRTKIDTLTAKHSETQQTLQDKINKLNRVIEILKSNQAPTDPYAQPDCLGQSTRRQSLAQLRRSRPSSAPGHL
;
A
#
# COMPACT_ATOMS: atom_id res chain seq x y z
N MET A 1 -32.13 52.46 144.88
CA MET A 1 -32.67 52.81 143.54
C MET A 1 -31.52 52.81 142.55
N ALA A 2 -31.42 51.79 141.68
CA ALA A 2 -30.64 51.75 140.42
C ALA A 2 -30.54 50.28 139.96
N SER A 3 -31.44 49.81 139.07
CA SER A 3 -31.21 48.60 138.25
C SER A 3 -32.28 48.33 137.18
N ARG A 4 -33.33 49.16 137.05
CA ARG A 4 -34.49 48.87 136.19
C ARG A 4 -34.43 49.43 134.76
N ASP A 5 -33.31 50.03 134.35
CA ASP A 5 -33.14 50.65 133.02
C ASP A 5 -32.34 49.80 132.02
N ASN A 6 -31.74 48.68 132.48
CA ASN A 6 -30.86 47.85 131.62
C ASN A 6 -31.59 46.68 130.93
N GLN A 7 -32.81 46.35 131.35
CA GLN A 7 -33.57 45.20 130.81
C GLN A 7 -34.27 45.54 129.48
N THR A 8 -34.78 46.78 129.34
CA THR A 8 -35.39 47.27 128.10
C THR A 8 -34.35 47.42 126.99
N MET A 9 -33.11 47.82 127.33
CA MET A 9 -32.00 47.91 126.38
C MET A 9 -31.55 46.53 125.87
N GLN A 10 -31.49 45.52 126.74
CA GLN A 10 -31.08 44.16 126.34
C GLN A 10 -32.08 43.47 125.40
N ILE A 11 -33.39 43.65 125.59
CA ILE A 11 -34.40 43.06 124.70
C ILE A 11 -34.30 43.65 123.29
N PHE A 12 -34.12 44.98 123.18
CA PHE A 12 -33.90 45.62 121.87
C PHE A 12 -32.65 45.10 121.18
N VAL A 13 -31.55 44.87 121.90
CA VAL A 13 -30.30 44.34 121.33
C VAL A 13 -30.48 42.91 120.81
N ILE A 14 -31.21 42.04 121.52
CA ILE A 14 -31.48 40.65 121.09
C ILE A 14 -32.37 40.62 119.84
N VAL A 15 -33.43 41.42 119.82
CA VAL A 15 -34.33 41.51 118.65
C VAL A 15 -33.60 42.09 117.45
N LEU A 16 -32.77 43.12 117.64
CA LEU A 16 -31.95 43.70 116.57
C LEU A 16 -30.93 42.68 116.04
N ALA A 17 -30.29 41.90 116.92
CA ALA A 17 -29.33 40.86 116.52
C ALA A 17 -29.99 39.74 115.71
N LEU A 18 -31.17 39.27 116.11
CA LEU A 18 -31.95 38.30 115.33
C LEU A 18 -32.40 38.87 113.98
N PHE A 19 -32.80 40.14 113.94
CA PHE A 19 -33.18 40.81 112.69
C PHE A 19 -31.99 40.98 111.74
N SER A 20 -30.81 41.33 112.27
CA SER A 20 -29.56 41.38 111.49
C SER A 20 -29.14 40.01 110.95
N LEU A 21 -29.38 38.93 111.70
CA LEU A 21 -29.05 37.56 111.27
C LEU A 21 -30.01 37.09 110.16
N LEU A 22 -31.31 37.35 110.30
CA LEU A 22 -32.29 37.06 109.25
C LEU A 22 -32.05 37.90 107.97
N LEU A 23 -31.68 39.17 108.11
CA LEU A 23 -31.27 40.02 106.98
C LEU A 23 -29.99 39.49 106.31
N GLY A 24 -29.00 39.03 107.09
CA GLY A 24 -27.76 38.45 106.57
C GLY A 24 -28.01 37.18 105.74
N VAL A 25 -28.85 36.28 106.23
CA VAL A 25 -29.24 35.05 105.50
C VAL A 25 -30.08 35.40 104.25
N GLY A 26 -31.01 36.36 104.36
CA GLY A 26 -31.81 36.83 103.24
C GLY A 26 -30.96 37.46 102.12
N LEU A 27 -29.99 38.30 102.48
CA LEU A 27 -29.05 38.91 101.54
C LEU A 27 -28.14 37.87 100.87
N PHE A 28 -27.69 36.85 101.62
CA PHE A 28 -26.87 35.76 101.06
C PHE A 28 -27.65 34.94 100.03
N MET A 29 -28.91 34.60 100.33
CA MET A 29 -29.77 33.84 99.41
C MET A 29 -30.11 34.63 98.14
N VAL A 30 -30.42 35.93 98.28
CA VAL A 30 -30.66 36.83 97.13
C VAL A 30 -29.40 37.01 96.28
N ASN A 31 -28.22 37.12 96.90
CA ASN A 31 -26.95 37.22 96.17
C ASN A 31 -26.65 35.93 95.40
N ASN A 32 -26.91 34.76 95.99
CA ASN A 32 -26.72 33.47 95.31
C ASN A 32 -27.68 33.31 94.12
N TRP A 33 -28.96 33.67 94.29
CA TRP A 33 -29.94 33.67 93.19
C TRP A 33 -29.58 34.65 92.08
N ARG A 34 -29.08 35.85 92.42
CA ARG A 34 -28.57 36.80 91.43
C ARG A 34 -27.39 36.22 90.66
N LYS A 35 -26.43 35.56 91.33
CA LYS A 35 -25.30 34.89 90.65
C LYS A 35 -25.76 33.77 89.73
N THR A 36 -26.69 32.92 90.15
CA THR A 36 -27.25 31.85 89.30
C THR A 36 -28.05 32.42 88.13
N ALA A 37 -28.83 33.49 88.33
CA ALA A 37 -29.59 34.14 87.28
C ALA A 37 -28.68 34.82 86.25
N VAL A 38 -27.62 35.52 86.70
CA VAL A 38 -26.60 36.13 85.82
C VAL A 38 -25.82 35.06 85.06
N ALA A 39 -25.42 33.96 85.70
CA ALA A 39 -24.74 32.86 85.02
C ALA A 39 -25.63 32.17 83.96
N ARG A 40 -26.92 31.98 84.25
CA ARG A 40 -27.89 31.46 83.26
C ARG A 40 -28.12 32.43 82.11
N ALA A 41 -28.20 33.73 82.39
CA ALA A 41 -28.31 34.76 81.36
C ALA A 41 -27.06 34.79 80.48
N GLN A 42 -25.87 34.74 81.08
CA GLN A 42 -24.60 34.67 80.35
C GLN A 42 -24.48 33.41 79.49
N ALA A 43 -24.83 32.24 80.04
CA ALA A 43 -24.84 30.99 79.28
C ALA A 43 -25.83 31.05 78.11
N ALA A 44 -27.03 31.61 78.32
CA ALA A 44 -28.01 31.80 77.26
C ALA A 44 -27.52 32.79 76.18
N THR A 45 -26.81 33.86 76.55
CA THR A 45 -26.21 34.79 75.57
C THR A 45 -25.08 34.13 74.79
N THR A 46 -24.19 33.39 75.46
CA THR A 46 -23.09 32.68 74.78
C THR A 46 -23.63 31.61 73.83
N GLU A 47 -24.66 30.87 74.22
CA GLU A 47 -25.30 29.88 73.35
C GLU A 47 -25.99 30.54 72.14
N ALA A 48 -26.67 31.68 72.36
CA ALA A 48 -27.28 32.45 71.29
C ALA A 48 -26.24 33.02 70.31
N ASP A 49 -25.09 33.48 70.80
CA ASP A 49 -24.02 34.02 69.96
C ASP A 49 -23.30 32.90 69.18
N ASN A 50 -23.01 31.75 69.81
CA ASN A 50 -22.50 30.57 69.12
C ASN A 50 -23.46 30.10 68.01
N SER A 51 -24.77 30.09 68.29
CA SER A 51 -25.81 29.75 67.31
C SER A 51 -25.83 30.75 66.15
N ARG A 52 -25.70 32.06 66.43
CA ARG A 52 -25.66 33.12 65.40
C ARG A 52 -24.43 32.98 64.50
N ASP A 53 -23.27 32.71 65.08
CA ASP A 53 -22.03 32.58 64.31
C ASP A 53 -22.03 31.31 63.46
N SER A 54 -22.59 30.20 63.97
CA SER A 54 -22.84 28.99 63.18
C SER A 54 -23.78 29.28 61.99
N LEU A 55 -24.89 30.01 62.22
CA LEU A 55 -25.81 30.39 61.15
C LEU A 55 -25.16 31.29 60.10
N ARG A 56 -24.33 32.26 60.50
CA ARG A 56 -23.56 33.10 59.56
C ARG A 56 -22.58 32.27 58.74
N GLY A 57 -21.89 31.31 59.38
CA GLY A 57 -21.00 30.38 58.70
C GLY A 57 -21.74 29.57 57.63
N LEU A 58 -22.86 28.94 58.01
CA LEU A 58 -23.69 28.16 57.09
C LEU A 58 -24.24 29.02 55.94
N GLN A 59 -24.64 30.26 56.21
CA GLN A 59 -25.13 31.17 55.17
C GLN A 59 -24.01 31.56 54.19
N LYS A 60 -22.79 31.81 54.70
CA LYS A 60 -21.62 32.10 53.87
C LYS A 60 -21.24 30.90 53.00
N ASP A 61 -21.24 29.70 53.56
CA ASP A 61 -20.92 28.47 52.83
C ASP A 61 -21.99 28.21 51.76
N ALA A 62 -23.28 28.36 52.09
CA ALA A 62 -24.37 28.24 51.14
C ALA A 62 -24.24 29.24 49.97
N ASN A 63 -23.90 30.51 50.25
CA ASN A 63 -23.67 31.50 49.20
C ASN A 63 -22.43 31.17 48.35
N SER A 64 -21.37 30.66 48.97
CA SER A 64 -20.15 30.23 48.26
C SER A 64 -20.43 29.07 47.31
N TYR A 65 -21.21 28.07 47.76
CA TYR A 65 -21.63 26.98 46.89
C TYR A 65 -22.43 27.49 45.70
N LYS A 66 -23.42 28.37 45.89
CA LYS A 66 -24.20 28.97 44.78
C LYS A 66 -23.29 29.62 43.74
N GLN A 67 -22.31 30.40 44.18
CA GLN A 67 -21.35 31.05 43.26
C GLN A 67 -20.53 30.02 42.47
N TRP A 68 -20.06 28.93 43.09
CA TRP A 68 -19.26 27.90 42.40
C TRP A 68 -20.05 27.16 41.31
N ILE A 69 -21.35 26.99 41.48
CA ILE A 69 -22.26 26.44 40.45
C ILE A 69 -22.82 27.51 39.50
N GLY A 70 -22.47 28.79 39.69
CA GLY A 70 -22.81 29.88 38.78
C GLY A 70 -24.16 30.57 39.05
N TYR A 71 -24.77 30.36 40.21
CA TYR A 71 -26.00 31.04 40.63
C TYR A 71 -25.72 32.33 41.42
N ALA A 72 -26.70 33.24 41.44
CA ALA A 72 -26.60 34.47 42.21
C ALA A 72 -26.80 34.20 43.72
N GLU A 73 -26.16 34.98 44.59
CA GLU A 73 -26.33 34.81 46.05
C GLU A 73 -27.78 35.01 46.50
N ALA A 74 -28.50 35.90 45.80
CA ALA A 74 -29.90 36.23 46.05
C ALA A 74 -30.88 35.11 45.64
N ASP A 75 -30.43 34.10 44.90
CA ASP A 75 -31.30 33.01 44.46
C ASP A 75 -31.76 32.18 45.66
N THR A 76 -33.07 31.92 45.73
CA THR A 76 -33.63 31.11 46.81
C THR A 76 -33.51 29.63 46.48
N TYR A 77 -33.69 28.79 47.51
CA TYR A 77 -33.69 27.34 47.32
C TYR A 77 -34.72 26.88 46.27
N GLN A 78 -35.91 27.49 46.22
CA GLN A 78 -36.93 27.14 45.23
C GLN A 78 -36.48 27.43 43.81
N THR A 79 -35.80 28.56 43.58
CA THR A 79 -35.26 28.92 42.27
C THR A 79 -34.14 27.96 41.86
N LEU A 80 -33.26 27.61 42.80
CA LEU A 80 -32.16 26.66 42.56
C LEU A 80 -32.69 25.26 42.23
N GLN A 81 -33.68 24.77 42.97
CA GLN A 81 -34.28 23.46 42.74
C GLN A 81 -34.97 23.42 41.37
N LYS A 82 -35.75 24.45 41.04
CA LYS A 82 -36.41 24.56 39.74
C LYS A 82 -35.38 24.55 38.59
N ASN A 83 -34.33 25.37 38.69
CA ASN A 83 -33.29 25.44 37.66
C ASN A 83 -32.54 24.11 37.53
N PHE A 84 -32.25 23.45 38.66
CA PHE A 84 -31.65 22.12 38.66
C PHE A 84 -32.53 21.09 37.94
N ASP A 85 -33.83 21.05 38.26
CA ASP A 85 -34.77 20.11 37.64
C ASP A 85 -34.90 20.38 36.13
N GLU A 86 -34.93 21.65 35.71
CA GLU A 86 -34.94 22.07 34.31
C GLU A 86 -33.65 21.66 33.58
N ASP A 87 -32.48 21.89 34.19
CA ASP A 87 -31.18 21.52 33.62
C ASP A 87 -31.01 20.00 33.55
N MET A 88 -31.46 19.25 34.56
CA MET A 88 -31.42 17.79 34.56
C MET A 88 -32.42 17.19 33.56
N ALA A 89 -33.59 17.79 33.38
CA ALA A 89 -34.51 17.40 32.32
C ALA A 89 -33.91 17.62 30.92
N ARG A 90 -33.18 18.74 30.74
CA ARG A 90 -32.58 19.10 29.45
C ARG A 90 -31.32 18.31 29.12
N TRP A 91 -30.39 18.22 30.06
CA TRP A 91 -29.03 17.68 29.84
C TRP A 91 -28.78 16.34 30.52
N GLY A 92 -29.55 16.01 31.57
CA GLY A 92 -29.41 14.76 32.33
C GLY A 92 -30.29 13.61 31.82
N SER A 93 -31.16 13.84 30.84
CA SER A 93 -32.14 12.83 30.37
C SER A 93 -31.48 11.57 29.79
N THR A 94 -30.27 11.69 29.25
CA THR A 94 -29.46 10.58 28.71
C THR A 94 -28.71 9.79 29.79
N PHE A 95 -28.64 10.30 31.01
CA PHE A 95 -27.96 9.67 32.14
C PHE A 95 -28.96 8.89 33.00
N GLU A 96 -28.48 7.80 33.60
CA GLU A 96 -29.22 7.05 34.62
C GLU A 96 -29.55 7.96 35.80
N GLU A 97 -30.73 7.78 36.40
CA GLU A 97 -31.27 8.67 37.43
C GLU A 97 -30.31 8.86 38.63
N ASN A 98 -29.64 7.79 39.06
CA ASN A 98 -28.64 7.83 40.14
C ASN A 98 -27.36 8.62 39.80
N ASN A 99 -27.14 8.91 38.52
CA ASN A 99 -25.96 9.58 37.98
C ASN A 99 -26.28 10.99 37.45
N ARG A 100 -27.51 11.49 37.65
CA ARG A 100 -27.95 12.84 37.25
C ARG A 100 -27.46 13.90 38.23
N SER A 101 -26.14 14.07 38.28
CA SER A 101 -25.50 15.17 39.00
C SER A 101 -24.67 16.00 38.03
N PHE A 102 -24.57 17.31 38.28
CA PHE A 102 -23.76 18.20 37.45
C PHE A 102 -22.32 17.71 37.29
N ARG A 103 -21.71 17.19 38.36
CA ARG A 103 -20.34 16.68 38.33
C ARG A 103 -20.19 15.52 37.35
N THR A 104 -21.06 14.52 37.44
CA THR A 104 -21.01 13.33 36.59
C THR A 104 -21.21 13.68 35.12
N ILE A 105 -22.17 14.57 34.83
CA ILE A 105 -22.45 15.04 33.47
C ILE A 105 -21.24 15.80 32.91
N LEU A 106 -20.63 16.70 33.68
CA LEU A 106 -19.45 17.45 33.24
C LEU A 106 -18.22 16.55 33.03
N GLU A 107 -17.97 15.59 33.92
CA GLU A 107 -16.90 14.61 33.75
C GLU A 107 -17.10 13.78 32.48
N ASN A 108 -18.34 13.34 32.20
CA ASN A 108 -18.67 12.61 30.98
C ASN A 108 -18.48 13.47 29.71
N ILE A 109 -18.98 14.71 29.69
CA ILE A 109 -18.80 15.64 28.57
C ILE A 109 -17.32 15.90 28.31
N PHE A 110 -16.52 16.09 29.36
CA PHE A 110 -15.07 16.26 29.23
C PHE A 110 -14.41 15.03 28.59
N GLU A 111 -14.75 13.83 29.07
CA GLU A 111 -14.23 12.57 28.53
C GLU A 111 -14.66 12.33 27.08
N GLU A 112 -15.91 12.62 26.73
CA GLU A 112 -16.41 12.54 25.36
C GLU A 112 -15.70 13.53 24.44
N ASN A 113 -15.53 14.79 24.87
CA ASN A 113 -14.78 15.79 24.11
C ASN A 113 -13.31 15.38 23.91
N ARG A 114 -12.68 14.81 24.94
CA ARG A 114 -11.31 14.27 24.82
C ARG A 114 -11.23 13.13 23.82
N LYS A 115 -12.17 12.18 23.88
CA LYS A 115 -12.26 11.07 22.91
C LYS A 115 -12.53 11.57 21.50
N LEU A 116 -13.42 12.55 21.35
CA LEU A 116 -13.75 13.14 20.05
C LEU A 116 -12.52 13.84 19.46
N ALA A 117 -11.81 14.66 20.23
CA ALA A 117 -10.58 15.33 19.80
C ALA A 117 -9.49 14.32 19.40
N GLN A 118 -9.34 13.23 20.16
CA GLN A 118 -8.42 12.14 19.80
C GLN A 118 -8.84 11.48 18.48
N SER A 119 -10.11 11.14 18.33
CA SER A 119 -10.63 10.51 17.11
C SER A 119 -10.48 11.41 15.88
N GLU A 120 -10.64 12.72 16.03
CA GLU A 120 -10.44 13.70 14.96
C GLU A 120 -8.96 13.77 14.55
N SER A 121 -8.05 13.77 15.53
CA SER A 121 -6.62 13.71 15.29
C SER A 121 -6.21 12.43 14.53
N ASP A 122 -6.72 11.27 14.98
CA ASP A 122 -6.46 9.99 14.35
C ASP A 122 -7.04 9.92 12.93
N ALA A 123 -8.26 10.43 12.72
CA ALA A 123 -8.88 10.52 11.41
C ALA A 123 -8.09 11.42 10.45
N LYS A 124 -7.59 12.57 10.93
CA LYS A 124 -6.72 13.46 10.14
C LYS A 124 -5.39 12.79 9.78
N ALA A 125 -4.80 12.04 10.71
CA ALA A 125 -3.58 11.29 10.45
C ALA A 125 -3.81 10.20 9.39
N LEU A 126 -4.89 9.43 9.51
CA LEU A 126 -5.27 8.41 8.53
C LEU A 126 -5.54 9.02 7.15
N LEU A 127 -6.25 10.14 7.10
CA LEU A 127 -6.53 10.86 5.84
C LEU A 127 -5.22 11.28 5.16
N LYS A 128 -4.27 11.86 5.91
CA LYS A 128 -2.95 12.24 5.40
C LYS A 128 -2.20 11.03 4.83
N THR A 129 -2.17 9.92 5.56
CA THR A 129 -1.53 8.68 5.09
C THR A 129 -2.20 8.14 3.82
N LYS A 130 -3.54 8.17 3.75
CA LYS A 130 -4.27 7.70 2.57
C LYS A 130 -4.04 8.59 1.35
N MET A 131 -3.98 9.91 1.51
CA MET A 131 -3.61 10.81 0.41
C MET A 131 -2.20 10.54 -0.11
N GLN A 132 -1.22 10.30 0.78
CA GLN A 132 0.14 9.94 0.38
C GLN A 132 0.18 8.61 -0.39
N GLN A 133 -0.56 7.59 0.07
CA GLN A 133 -0.66 6.30 -0.61
C GLN A 133 -1.29 6.44 -2.01
N LEU A 134 -2.34 7.27 -2.13
CA LEU A 134 -3.01 7.52 -3.39
C LEU A 134 -2.06 8.21 -4.38
N LEU A 135 -1.36 9.26 -3.96
CA LEU A 135 -0.38 9.96 -4.81
C LEU A 135 0.75 9.03 -5.27
N ALA A 136 1.28 8.20 -4.36
CA ALA A 136 2.32 7.22 -4.72
C ALA A 136 1.80 6.19 -5.74
N THR A 137 0.56 5.73 -5.57
CA THR A 137 -0.08 4.78 -6.50
C THR A 137 -0.32 5.41 -7.86
N GLU A 138 -0.79 6.65 -7.91
CA GLU A 138 -0.99 7.40 -9.16
C GLU A 138 0.34 7.62 -9.90
N SER A 139 1.40 7.98 -9.19
CA SER A 139 2.75 8.10 -9.78
C SER A 139 3.22 6.78 -10.39
N GLN A 140 3.10 5.67 -9.65
CA GLN A 140 3.47 4.34 -10.14
C GLN A 140 2.65 3.92 -11.37
N LYS A 141 1.35 4.22 -11.39
CA LYS A 141 0.49 3.94 -12.55
C LYS A 141 0.92 4.75 -13.76
N ASN A 142 1.24 6.03 -13.60
CA ASN A 142 1.72 6.87 -14.70
C ASN A 142 3.06 6.36 -15.25
N GLU A 143 3.98 5.94 -14.40
CA GLU A 143 5.24 5.31 -14.83
C GLU A 143 5.01 4.02 -15.61
N GLN A 144 4.08 3.17 -15.15
CA GLN A 144 3.73 1.93 -15.86
C GLN A 144 3.09 2.23 -17.22
N ILE A 145 2.16 3.19 -17.30
CA ILE A 145 1.55 3.61 -18.56
C ILE A 145 2.63 4.11 -19.53
N ALA A 146 3.54 4.97 -19.07
CA ALA A 146 4.63 5.48 -19.91
C ALA A 146 5.54 4.36 -20.44
N LYS A 147 5.87 3.36 -19.59
CA LYS A 147 6.64 2.18 -20.03
C LYS A 147 5.88 1.35 -21.06
N PHE A 148 4.60 1.06 -20.83
CA PHE A 148 3.79 0.31 -21.78
C PHE A 148 3.63 1.05 -23.12
N GLU A 149 3.50 2.37 -23.10
CA GLU A 149 3.47 3.17 -24.33
C GLU A 149 4.79 3.12 -25.10
N ASP A 150 5.93 3.19 -24.42
CA ASP A 150 7.26 3.07 -25.04
C ASP A 150 7.48 1.66 -25.62
N ASP A 151 7.16 0.61 -24.86
CA ASP A 151 7.26 -0.78 -25.31
C ASP A 151 6.35 -1.04 -26.52
N THR A 152 5.13 -0.47 -26.52
CA THR A 152 4.21 -0.59 -27.65
C THR A 152 4.76 0.11 -28.89
N LYS A 153 5.34 1.31 -28.75
CA LYS A 153 5.98 2.04 -29.86
C LYS A 153 7.16 1.26 -30.43
N LYS A 154 8.01 0.69 -29.57
CA LYS A 154 9.13 -0.17 -29.97
C LYS A 154 8.64 -1.40 -30.72
N ALA A 155 7.67 -2.13 -30.16
CA ALA A 155 7.11 -3.32 -30.82
C ALA A 155 6.48 -3.00 -32.18
N LEU A 156 5.84 -1.84 -32.35
CA LEU A 156 5.33 -1.38 -33.64
C LEU A 156 6.45 -1.07 -34.64
N ALA A 157 7.51 -0.40 -34.20
CA ALA A 157 8.68 -0.10 -35.04
C ALA A 157 9.40 -1.39 -35.48
N ASP A 158 9.61 -2.33 -34.56
CA ASP A 158 10.24 -3.62 -34.84
C ASP A 158 9.40 -4.44 -35.82
N LYS A 159 8.07 -4.47 -35.64
CA LYS A 159 7.15 -5.14 -36.55
C LYS A 159 7.25 -4.59 -37.97
N GLU A 160 7.31 -3.28 -38.13
CA GLU A 160 7.42 -2.65 -39.44
C GLU A 160 8.81 -2.89 -40.07
N SER A 161 9.87 -2.85 -39.27
CA SER A 161 11.23 -3.21 -39.69
C SER A 161 11.30 -4.65 -40.23
N LEU A 162 10.83 -5.63 -39.45
CA LEU A 162 10.78 -7.04 -39.86
C LEU A 162 9.94 -7.25 -41.12
N ARG A 163 8.82 -6.54 -41.25
CA ARG A 163 7.98 -6.61 -42.46
C ARG A 163 8.76 -6.16 -43.70
N ASN A 164 9.52 -5.08 -43.59
CA ASN A 164 10.34 -4.56 -44.68
C ASN A 164 11.51 -5.49 -45.02
N GLU A 165 12.18 -6.07 -44.01
CA GLU A 165 13.21 -7.09 -44.20
C GLU A 165 12.68 -8.33 -44.92
N PHE A 166 11.51 -8.85 -44.49
CA PHE A 166 10.90 -10.00 -45.14
C PHE A 166 10.44 -9.69 -46.56
N ALA A 167 9.92 -8.48 -46.82
CA ALA A 167 9.56 -8.07 -48.18
C ALA A 167 10.79 -8.03 -49.10
N LYS A 168 11.90 -7.46 -48.62
CA LYS A 168 13.18 -7.42 -49.34
C LYS A 168 13.73 -8.83 -49.59
N SER A 169 13.79 -9.67 -48.57
CA SER A 169 14.26 -11.06 -48.68
C SER A 169 13.43 -11.87 -49.66
N ARG A 170 12.10 -11.71 -49.67
CA ARG A 170 11.22 -12.36 -50.67
C ARG A 170 11.52 -11.88 -52.08
N ALA A 171 11.74 -10.58 -52.28
CA ALA A 171 12.08 -10.04 -53.58
C ALA A 171 13.42 -10.60 -54.09
N GLU A 172 14.45 -10.67 -53.23
CA GLU A 172 15.75 -11.25 -53.55
C GLU A 172 15.66 -12.74 -53.90
N VAL A 173 14.88 -13.52 -53.13
CA VAL A 173 14.65 -14.95 -53.41
C VAL A 173 13.93 -15.14 -54.74
N ASN A 174 12.92 -14.33 -55.04
CA ASN A 174 12.20 -14.41 -56.31
C ASN A 174 13.12 -14.06 -57.48
N GLN A 175 13.91 -13.00 -57.36
CA GLN A 175 14.91 -12.64 -58.38
C GLN A 175 15.95 -13.75 -58.59
N ALA A 176 16.42 -14.39 -57.51
CA ALA A 176 17.34 -15.51 -57.61
C ALA A 176 16.69 -16.73 -58.31
N LYS A 177 15.41 -17.00 -58.05
CA LYS A 177 14.64 -18.05 -58.75
C LYS A 177 14.52 -17.76 -60.24
N ASP A 178 14.17 -16.53 -60.61
CA ASP A 178 14.02 -16.12 -62.01
C ASP A 178 15.36 -16.22 -62.76
N ASN A 179 16.45 -15.76 -62.14
CA ASN A 179 17.80 -15.89 -62.68
C ASN A 179 18.21 -17.37 -62.86
N LEU A 180 17.93 -18.22 -61.87
CA LEU A 180 18.23 -19.66 -61.96
C LEU A 180 17.40 -20.34 -63.04
N ALA A 181 16.12 -20.00 -63.18
CA ALA A 181 15.26 -20.51 -64.24
C ALA A 181 15.77 -20.11 -65.63
N ALA A 182 16.22 -18.85 -65.80
CA ALA A 182 16.83 -18.37 -67.03
C ALA A 182 18.15 -19.12 -67.36
N GLN A 183 19.04 -19.31 -66.38
CA GLN A 183 20.27 -20.07 -66.55
C GLN A 183 20.00 -21.53 -66.92
N LEU A 184 19.02 -22.17 -66.28
CA LEU A 184 18.62 -23.54 -66.61
C LEU A 184 18.05 -23.64 -68.04
N ALA A 185 17.25 -22.67 -68.46
CA ALA A 185 16.74 -22.61 -69.83
C ALA A 185 17.88 -22.46 -70.86
N GLU A 186 18.84 -21.57 -70.60
CA GLU A 186 20.03 -21.39 -71.45
C GLU A 186 20.91 -22.65 -71.49
N GLN A 187 21.08 -23.35 -70.38
CA GLN A 187 21.83 -24.60 -70.35
C GLN A 187 21.12 -25.70 -71.16
N ARG A 188 19.79 -25.80 -71.06
CA ARG A 188 19.00 -26.75 -71.87
C ARG A 188 19.17 -26.50 -73.35
N THR A 189 19.03 -25.25 -73.82
CA THR A 189 19.22 -24.92 -75.24
C THR A 189 20.65 -25.19 -75.72
N LYS A 190 21.67 -24.95 -74.89
CA LYS A 190 23.06 -25.34 -75.18
C LYS A 190 23.22 -26.85 -75.30
N ILE A 191 22.64 -27.62 -74.39
CA ILE A 191 22.66 -29.10 -74.43
C ILE A 191 21.95 -29.60 -75.69
N ASP A 192 20.78 -29.08 -76.03
CA ASP A 192 20.03 -29.47 -77.23
C ASP A 192 20.84 -29.19 -78.49
N THR A 193 21.49 -28.01 -78.56
CA THR A 193 22.37 -27.63 -79.69
C THR A 193 23.59 -28.55 -79.79
N LEU A 194 24.25 -28.86 -78.68
CA LEU A 194 25.39 -29.76 -78.65
C LEU A 194 24.98 -31.19 -79.04
N THR A 195 23.82 -31.64 -78.58
CA THR A 195 23.26 -32.96 -78.91
C THR A 195 22.96 -33.06 -80.39
N ALA A 196 22.34 -32.05 -80.99
CA ALA A 196 22.10 -31.98 -82.43
C ALA A 196 23.41 -32.03 -83.25
N LYS A 197 24.41 -31.23 -82.86
CA LYS A 197 25.74 -31.25 -83.50
C LYS A 197 26.44 -32.61 -83.37
N HIS A 198 26.34 -33.24 -82.21
CA HIS A 198 26.88 -34.58 -81.98
C HIS A 198 26.19 -35.64 -82.86
N SER A 199 24.86 -35.55 -83.00
CA SER A 199 24.10 -36.44 -83.88
C SER A 199 24.50 -36.28 -85.36
N GLU A 200 24.67 -35.03 -85.82
CA GLU A 200 25.11 -34.73 -87.20
C GLU A 200 26.53 -35.25 -87.47
N THR A 201 27.45 -35.06 -86.53
CA THR A 201 28.82 -35.61 -86.63
C THR A 201 28.83 -37.13 -86.60
N GLN A 202 28.00 -37.77 -85.77
CA GLN A 202 27.83 -39.23 -85.78
C GLN A 202 27.34 -39.73 -87.14
N GLN A 203 26.32 -39.09 -87.72
CA GLN A 203 25.80 -39.46 -89.03
C GLN A 203 26.87 -39.30 -90.14
N THR A 204 27.60 -38.19 -90.12
CA THR A 204 28.71 -37.94 -91.07
C THR A 204 29.81 -38.99 -90.96
N LEU A 205 30.19 -39.36 -89.74
CA LEU A 205 31.19 -40.41 -89.50
C LEU A 205 30.66 -41.78 -89.95
N GLN A 206 29.39 -42.09 -89.68
CA GLN A 206 28.75 -43.32 -90.14
C GLN A 206 28.73 -43.41 -91.67
N ASP A 207 28.43 -42.32 -92.37
CA ASP A 207 28.46 -42.26 -93.83
C ASP A 207 29.88 -42.47 -94.38
N LYS A 208 30.90 -41.91 -93.72
CA LYS A 208 32.32 -42.16 -94.07
C LYS A 208 32.69 -43.63 -93.85
N ILE A 209 32.28 -44.24 -92.75
CA ILE A 209 32.48 -45.67 -92.48
C ILE A 209 31.81 -46.50 -93.57
N ASN A 210 30.57 -46.19 -93.94
CA ASN A 210 29.84 -46.89 -95.00
C ASN A 210 30.54 -46.76 -96.36
N LYS A 211 31.05 -45.56 -96.70
CA LYS A 211 31.84 -45.34 -97.92
C LYS A 211 33.15 -46.14 -97.91
N LEU A 212 33.89 -46.12 -96.81
CA LEU A 212 35.12 -46.90 -96.65
C LEU A 212 34.84 -48.40 -96.77
N ASN A 213 33.77 -48.90 -96.16
CA ASN A 213 33.35 -50.30 -96.27
C ASN A 213 33.04 -50.69 -97.74
N ARG A 214 32.34 -49.85 -98.50
CA ARG A 214 32.12 -50.07 -99.94
C ARG A 214 33.44 -50.11 -100.73
N VAL A 215 34.37 -49.20 -100.44
CA VAL A 215 35.70 -49.21 -101.09
C VAL A 215 36.46 -50.50 -100.75
N ILE A 216 36.41 -50.94 -99.48
CA ILE A 216 37.01 -52.22 -99.07
C ILE A 216 36.37 -53.40 -99.82
N GLU A 217 35.04 -53.42 -99.97
CA GLU A 217 34.34 -54.44 -100.76
C GLU A 217 34.79 -54.45 -102.23
N ILE A 218 34.88 -53.28 -102.87
CA ILE A 218 35.36 -53.14 -104.25
C ILE A 218 36.82 -53.61 -104.38
N LEU A 219 37.68 -53.23 -103.44
CA LEU A 219 39.08 -53.66 -103.43
C LEU A 219 39.20 -55.17 -103.24
N LYS A 220 38.38 -55.77 -102.37
CA LYS A 220 38.31 -57.22 -102.19
C LYS A 220 37.80 -57.94 -103.44
N SER A 221 36.83 -57.38 -104.17
CA SER A 221 36.37 -57.97 -105.44
C SER A 221 37.39 -57.83 -106.57
N ASN A 222 38.26 -56.81 -106.52
CA ASN A 222 39.32 -56.57 -107.50
C ASN A 222 40.67 -57.21 -107.13
N GLN A 223 40.79 -57.83 -105.96
CA GLN A 223 41.93 -58.68 -105.66
C GLN A 223 41.86 -59.91 -106.57
N ALA A 224 42.91 -60.10 -107.38
CA ALA A 224 43.09 -61.33 -108.14
C ALA A 224 42.90 -62.52 -107.19
N PRO A 225 42.21 -63.59 -107.61
CA PRO A 225 41.94 -64.74 -106.76
C PRO A 225 43.25 -65.14 -106.11
N THR A 226 43.28 -65.08 -104.77
CA THR A 226 44.44 -65.50 -103.97
C THR A 226 44.93 -66.81 -104.53
N ASP A 227 46.14 -66.76 -105.10
CA ASP A 227 46.82 -67.94 -105.61
C ASP A 227 46.82 -68.97 -104.47
N PRO A 228 46.15 -70.13 -104.63
CA PRO A 228 46.09 -71.15 -103.59
C PRO A 228 47.47 -71.74 -103.24
N TYR A 229 48.56 -71.28 -103.87
CA TYR A 229 49.94 -71.73 -103.63
C TYR A 229 50.85 -70.69 -102.96
N ALA A 230 50.39 -69.47 -102.64
CA ALA A 230 51.17 -68.50 -101.85
C ALA A 230 51.13 -68.88 -100.35
N GLN A 231 52.13 -69.65 -99.92
CA GLN A 231 52.31 -70.09 -98.54
C GLN A 231 52.45 -68.90 -97.57
N PRO A 232 51.93 -69.00 -96.33
CA PRO A 232 52.11 -67.97 -95.32
C PRO A 232 53.56 -68.00 -94.83
N ASP A 233 54.33 -66.99 -95.18
CA ASP A 233 55.60 -66.70 -94.52
C ASP A 233 55.31 -66.40 -93.05
N CYS A 234 55.66 -67.37 -92.22
CA CYS A 234 55.99 -67.17 -90.84
C CYS A 234 57.05 -66.06 -90.74
N LEU A 235 56.77 -64.99 -90.00
CA LEU A 235 57.68 -64.28 -89.08
C LEU A 235 57.16 -62.86 -88.83
N GLY A 236 56.97 -62.51 -87.57
CA GLY A 236 56.79 -61.09 -87.20
C GLY A 236 55.86 -60.78 -86.03
N GLN A 237 55.75 -61.66 -85.02
CA GLN A 237 55.27 -61.23 -83.71
C GLN A 237 56.37 -60.38 -83.04
N SER A 238 56.36 -59.06 -83.24
CA SER A 238 57.13 -58.16 -82.37
C SER A 238 56.25 -57.04 -81.80
N THR A 239 56.27 -57.01 -80.46
CA THR A 239 56.07 -55.81 -79.62
C THR A 239 54.71 -55.12 -79.64
N ARG A 240 53.75 -55.71 -78.91
CA ARG A 240 52.61 -55.00 -78.29
C ARG A 240 52.82 -54.89 -76.77
N ARG A 241 53.75 -54.04 -76.34
CA ARG A 241 53.88 -53.58 -74.95
C ARG A 241 54.27 -52.11 -74.94
N GLN A 242 53.70 -51.37 -73.98
CA GLN A 242 53.82 -49.92 -73.70
C GLN A 242 52.85 -49.09 -74.57
N SER A 243 51.86 -48.34 -74.04
CA SER A 243 51.90 -47.50 -72.84
C SER A 243 50.56 -47.50 -72.07
N LEU A 244 50.60 -48.14 -70.91
CA LEU A 244 49.87 -47.69 -69.72
C LEU A 244 50.62 -46.45 -69.21
N ALA A 245 50.09 -45.24 -69.43
CA ALA A 245 50.33 -44.07 -68.57
C ALA A 245 49.65 -42.83 -69.16
N GLN A 246 49.07 -42.02 -68.27
CA GLN A 246 48.60 -40.65 -68.48
C GLN A 246 47.18 -40.47 -69.02
N LEU A 247 46.19 -40.72 -68.15
CA LEU A 247 45.13 -39.74 -67.88
C LEU A 247 44.40 -40.13 -66.59
N ARG A 248 45.16 -40.06 -65.50
CA ARG A 248 44.69 -40.19 -64.11
C ARG A 248 45.19 -38.99 -63.30
N ARG A 249 44.78 -37.78 -63.69
CA ARG A 249 44.83 -36.52 -62.92
C ARG A 249 43.67 -35.71 -63.52
N SER A 250 42.65 -35.26 -62.80
CA SER A 250 42.62 -34.68 -61.46
C SER A 250 41.15 -34.67 -60.98
N ARG A 251 40.88 -35.27 -59.82
CA ARG A 251 39.66 -34.96 -59.04
C ARG A 251 40.05 -33.85 -58.06
N PRO A 252 39.39 -32.68 -58.07
CA PRO A 252 39.45 -31.77 -56.94
C PRO A 252 38.57 -32.31 -55.83
N SER A 253 39.19 -32.51 -54.67
CA SER A 253 38.58 -32.65 -53.36
C SER A 253 37.85 -31.36 -53.01
N SER A 254 36.52 -31.39 -52.89
CA SER A 254 35.77 -30.37 -52.14
C SER A 254 35.48 -30.90 -50.74
N ALA A 255 36.16 -30.30 -49.77
CA ALA A 255 35.99 -30.55 -48.34
C ALA A 255 34.60 -30.12 -47.83
N PRO A 256 34.13 -30.71 -46.71
CA PRO A 256 33.02 -30.21 -45.92
C PRO A 256 33.53 -29.27 -44.81
N GLY A 257 32.83 -28.17 -44.55
CA GLY A 257 33.08 -27.30 -43.38
C GLY A 257 32.16 -26.08 -43.42
N HIS A 258 31.12 -26.07 -42.58
CA HIS A 258 31.02 -25.22 -41.37
C HIS A 258 30.92 -23.73 -41.74
N LEU A 259 29.78 -23.07 -41.59
CA LEU A 259 29.08 -22.74 -40.33
C LEU A 259 27.63 -22.33 -40.61
#